data_AF-K7MK35-F1
#
_entry.id   AF-K7MK35-F1
#
_cell.length_a   1.000
_cell.length_b   1.000
_cell.length_c   1.000
_cell.angle_alpha   90.00
_cell.angle_beta   90.00
_cell.angle_gamma   90.00
#
_symmetry.space_group_name_H-M   'P 1'
#
loop_
_entity.id
_entity.type
_entity.pdbx_description
1 polymer ?
#
loop_
_entity_poly.entity_id
_entity_poly.type
_entity_poly.pdbx_seq_one_letter_code
_entity_poly.pdbx_strand_id
1 'polypeptide(L)'
;MEKKKKKDRVKRKRKQKPSARELHRLRSSDANAIFALLLASLSNTPHSVIFINKCLFKLRRSLLLSPTSLTPILALLPTLLRSKGSDIACPAADIIGAASLVSFDANEEIASDSETVEGLISLLQSRNRKVLLSACNAVLDFSTTTFAQRQLLKFSALNKLMFVFLQIFKSLEYVCLWSEGDESLPSLKIGIKEDELSLAFLTAVVVLINACEVEQLQSIPQSLSEAFLRILKEIRVRVSGQEVIRGARKCNKEGRLYKSNIAVSNLAECVFRLSINASQPTGSLSFEVVQRGLFGASDTSFEDFISNYWEVSPFLLSKTKRDPDMHDMFGAFVHSLNWNRSVPSLLSSILQRLVACFPIASDEQNILNFLNEVKDRLGCPIIYQQDIRVVKTESQLRKEMHYFQSFHSGCIKEPLYFTFDDVLKCGQAYKEGYTVALRGLEFRYQSIAAIADTLALMFGQPSVGANLYLTPPNSQGLACHFDDHCVFVCQIFGSKQWTIFSPPSQLLPRLYDSLLGSDIDCTKAGRREFFLREGDVLYIPRGFPHEAYTSSAVSDDSPGFSLHLTLSIEVEPPFEYSSTCVHSPEEGGLCLELVVGLSGL
;
A
#
# COMPACT_ATOMS: atom_id res chain seq x y z
N MET A 1 -14.73 -88.58 -53.72
CA MET A 1 -13.54 -87.81 -53.30
C MET A 1 -13.84 -86.34 -53.53
N GLU A 2 -14.14 -85.56 -52.49
CA GLU A 2 -13.83 -84.12 -52.37
C GLU A 2 -14.53 -83.49 -51.16
N LYS A 3 -13.84 -82.50 -50.59
CA LYS A 3 -14.11 -81.75 -49.36
C LYS A 3 -15.33 -80.83 -49.48
N LYS A 4 -16.04 -80.59 -48.36
CA LYS A 4 -16.35 -79.22 -47.90
C LYS A 4 -16.77 -79.17 -46.43
N LYS A 5 -16.15 -78.22 -45.72
CA LYS A 5 -16.23 -77.93 -44.27
C LYS A 5 -17.64 -77.52 -43.83
N LYS A 6 -18.12 -78.05 -42.69
CA LYS A 6 -19.16 -77.44 -41.85
C LYS A 6 -18.55 -76.95 -40.55
N LYS A 7 -18.75 -75.66 -40.26
CA LYS A 7 -18.39 -74.94 -39.03
C LYS A 7 -19.61 -74.97 -38.11
N ASP A 8 -19.55 -75.67 -36.99
CA ASP A 8 -20.55 -75.53 -35.93
C ASP A 8 -20.15 -74.42 -34.94
N ARG A 9 -21.07 -73.47 -34.77
CA ARG A 9 -21.00 -72.36 -33.82
C ARG A 9 -21.59 -72.81 -32.48
N VAL A 10 -20.75 -72.94 -31.46
CA VAL A 10 -21.19 -72.95 -30.04
C VAL A 10 -20.66 -71.68 -29.36
N LYS A 11 -21.58 -70.80 -28.96
CA LYS A 11 -21.32 -69.58 -28.19
C LYS A 11 -20.84 -69.95 -26.78
N ARG A 12 -19.54 -69.79 -26.49
CA ARG A 12 -19.01 -69.77 -25.11
C ARG A 12 -19.05 -68.33 -24.56
N LYS A 13 -19.75 -68.12 -23.44
CA LYS A 13 -19.72 -66.89 -22.64
C LYS A 13 -18.27 -66.57 -22.25
N ARG A 14 -17.71 -65.46 -22.75
CA ARG A 14 -16.46 -64.88 -22.24
C ARG A 14 -16.79 -64.07 -20.98
N LYS A 15 -16.17 -64.43 -19.85
CA LYS A 15 -16.06 -63.57 -18.66
C LYS A 15 -15.47 -62.22 -19.10
N GLN A 16 -16.22 -61.14 -18.91
CA GLN A 16 -15.66 -59.79 -19.05
C GLN A 16 -14.59 -59.59 -17.97
N LYS A 17 -13.40 -59.15 -18.38
CA LYS A 17 -12.42 -58.53 -17.49
C LYS A 17 -13.05 -57.21 -16.97
N PRO A 18 -12.91 -56.85 -15.69
CA PRO A 18 -13.36 -55.54 -15.24
C PRO A 18 -12.55 -54.46 -15.93
N SER A 19 -13.24 -53.39 -16.34
CA SER A 19 -12.65 -52.25 -17.01
C SER A 19 -11.79 -51.43 -16.03
N ALA A 20 -10.76 -50.75 -16.54
CA ALA A 20 -9.84 -49.89 -15.76
C ALA A 20 -10.50 -48.70 -15.03
N ARG A 21 -11.83 -48.57 -15.05
CA ARG A 21 -12.61 -47.53 -14.35
C ARG A 21 -13.03 -47.91 -12.92
N GLU A 22 -12.75 -49.13 -12.46
CA GLU A 22 -13.05 -49.58 -11.08
C GLU A 22 -11.85 -49.46 -10.10
N LEU A 23 -10.68 -49.01 -10.54
CA LEU A 23 -9.56 -48.76 -9.63
C LEU A 23 -9.64 -47.35 -9.01
N HIS A 24 -9.89 -47.34 -7.70
CA HIS A 24 -9.68 -46.24 -6.74
C HIS A 24 -10.76 -45.14 -6.63
N ARG A 25 -11.94 -45.51 -6.14
CA ARG A 25 -12.64 -44.70 -5.12
C ARG A 25 -12.46 -45.39 -3.77
N LEU A 26 -11.83 -44.72 -2.81
CA LEU A 26 -11.74 -45.25 -1.44
C LEU A 26 -13.14 -45.16 -0.81
N ARG A 27 -13.65 -46.26 -0.25
CA ARG A 27 -14.90 -46.22 0.53
C ARG A 27 -14.58 -45.70 1.94
N SER A 28 -15.55 -45.16 2.68
CA SER A 28 -15.34 -44.74 4.09
C SER A 28 -14.75 -45.86 4.96
N SER A 29 -15.01 -47.13 4.62
CA SER A 29 -14.41 -48.32 5.23
C SER A 29 -12.89 -48.37 5.16
N ASP A 30 -12.29 -47.82 4.09
CA ASP A 30 -10.85 -47.86 3.86
C ASP A 30 -10.12 -46.76 4.66
N ALA A 31 -10.74 -45.60 4.89
CA ALA A 31 -10.19 -44.55 5.76
C ALA A 31 -10.14 -45.01 7.22
N ASN A 32 -11.21 -45.67 7.69
CA ASN A 32 -11.24 -46.28 9.03
C ASN A 32 -10.22 -47.42 9.18
N ALA A 33 -10.00 -48.21 8.13
CA ALA A 33 -8.95 -49.23 8.12
C ALA A 33 -7.54 -48.60 8.18
N ILE A 34 -7.29 -47.53 7.43
CA ILE A 34 -6.02 -46.79 7.49
C ILE A 34 -5.80 -46.18 8.88
N PHE A 35 -6.84 -45.61 9.49
CA PHE A 35 -6.79 -45.08 10.86
C PHE A 35 -6.43 -46.17 11.88
N ALA A 36 -7.13 -47.31 11.87
CA ALA A 36 -6.85 -48.41 12.80
C ALA A 36 -5.41 -48.94 12.65
N LEU A 37 -4.93 -49.02 11.41
CA LEU A 37 -3.55 -49.42 11.11
C LEU A 37 -2.52 -48.39 11.60
N LEU A 38 -2.80 -47.09 11.48
CA LEU A 38 -1.95 -46.02 12.00
C LEU A 38 -1.88 -46.05 13.53
N LEU A 39 -3.03 -46.15 14.20
CA LEU A 39 -3.12 -46.22 15.67
C LEU A 39 -2.34 -47.42 16.24
N ALA A 40 -2.51 -48.59 15.64
CA ALA A 40 -1.78 -49.80 16.03
C ALA A 40 -0.26 -49.65 15.82
N SER A 41 0.14 -48.94 14.77
CA SER A 41 1.56 -48.74 14.43
C SER A 41 2.25 -47.69 15.30
N LEU A 42 1.51 -46.68 15.76
CA LEU A 42 2.01 -45.69 16.72
C LEU A 42 2.20 -46.30 18.12
N SER A 43 1.48 -47.38 18.42
CA SER A 43 1.54 -48.07 19.72
C SER A 43 2.70 -49.09 19.84
N ASN A 44 3.45 -49.37 18.77
CA ASN A 44 4.51 -50.40 18.73
C ASN A 44 5.79 -49.89 17.99
N THR A 45 7.01 -50.23 18.46
CA THR A 45 8.29 -49.91 17.76
C THR A 45 9.26 -51.10 17.77
N PRO A 46 10.02 -51.38 16.67
CA PRO A 46 10.68 -50.41 15.78
C PRO A 46 10.40 -50.52 14.26
N HIS A 47 9.61 -51.49 13.77
CA HIS A 47 9.32 -51.65 12.33
C HIS A 47 8.18 -50.75 11.79
N SER A 48 7.70 -49.79 12.58
CA SER A 48 6.47 -49.03 12.29
C SER A 48 6.65 -47.86 11.32
N VAL A 49 7.82 -47.23 11.20
CA VAL A 49 8.00 -45.99 10.42
C VAL A 49 7.67 -46.16 8.92
N ILE A 50 8.18 -47.23 8.28
CA ILE A 50 7.91 -47.52 6.86
C ILE A 50 6.41 -47.75 6.62
N PHE A 51 5.75 -48.41 7.57
CA PHE A 51 4.34 -48.72 7.47
C PHE A 51 3.46 -47.49 7.72
N ILE A 52 3.80 -46.68 8.73
CA ILE A 52 3.20 -45.36 8.99
C ILE A 52 3.29 -44.49 7.72
N ASN A 53 4.47 -44.39 7.10
CA ASN A 53 4.65 -43.60 5.88
C ASN A 53 3.78 -44.09 4.71
N LYS A 54 3.64 -45.41 4.53
CA LYS A 54 2.73 -45.99 3.52
C LYS A 54 1.27 -45.64 3.80
N CYS A 55 0.86 -45.65 5.05
CA CYS A 55 -0.49 -45.24 5.46
C CYS A 55 -0.73 -43.75 5.19
N LEU A 56 0.19 -42.88 5.60
CA LEU A 56 0.11 -41.42 5.38
C LEU A 56 0.07 -41.08 3.88
N PHE A 57 0.88 -41.75 3.06
CA PHE A 57 0.88 -41.55 1.61
C PHE A 57 -0.46 -41.94 0.96
N LYS A 58 -1.00 -43.12 1.33
CA LYS A 58 -2.32 -43.56 0.83
C LYS A 58 -3.42 -42.60 1.25
N LEU A 59 -3.34 -42.10 2.48
CA LEU A 59 -4.32 -41.18 3.03
C LEU A 59 -4.32 -39.84 2.29
N ARG A 60 -3.15 -39.19 2.14
CA ARG A 60 -3.02 -37.93 1.40
C ARG A 60 -3.58 -38.05 -0.01
N ARG A 61 -3.27 -39.15 -0.72
CA ARG A 61 -3.81 -39.39 -2.07
C ARG A 61 -5.32 -39.59 -2.06
N SER A 62 -5.89 -40.18 -1.02
CA SER A 62 -7.33 -40.38 -0.90
C SER A 62 -8.07 -39.07 -0.67
N LEU A 63 -7.52 -38.14 0.12
CA LEU A 63 -8.13 -36.84 0.37
C LEU A 63 -8.34 -36.05 -0.92
N LEU A 64 -7.38 -36.12 -1.85
CA LEU A 64 -7.48 -35.51 -3.18
C LEU A 64 -8.55 -36.15 -4.08
N LEU A 65 -8.99 -37.38 -3.78
CA LEU A 65 -9.90 -38.16 -4.63
C LEU A 65 -11.34 -38.23 -4.10
N SER A 66 -11.55 -38.05 -2.78
CA SER A 66 -12.88 -38.01 -2.17
C SER A 66 -12.87 -37.34 -0.79
N PRO A 67 -13.72 -36.33 -0.52
CA PRO A 67 -13.94 -35.81 0.82
C PRO A 67 -14.64 -36.88 1.64
N THR A 68 -13.91 -37.53 2.55
CA THR A 68 -14.45 -38.47 3.53
C THR A 68 -14.33 -37.85 4.91
N SER A 69 -15.16 -38.25 5.87
CA SER A 69 -15.08 -37.77 7.26
C SER A 69 -13.65 -37.95 7.78
N LEU A 70 -12.98 -36.83 8.02
CA LEU A 70 -11.58 -36.73 8.47
C LEU A 70 -11.44 -37.01 9.96
N THR A 71 -12.54 -36.96 10.70
CA THR A 71 -12.65 -36.99 12.16
C THR A 71 -11.79 -38.06 12.85
N PRO A 72 -11.72 -39.33 12.39
CA PRO A 72 -10.85 -40.32 13.05
C PRO A 72 -9.37 -39.98 12.88
N ILE A 73 -8.95 -39.52 11.71
CA ILE A 73 -7.56 -39.24 11.38
C ILE A 73 -7.07 -37.97 12.05
N LEU A 74 -7.94 -36.96 12.20
CA LEU A 74 -7.61 -35.73 12.93
C LEU A 74 -7.13 -36.03 14.35
N ALA A 75 -7.74 -37.01 15.02
CA ALA A 75 -7.34 -37.43 16.38
C ALA A 75 -5.89 -37.95 16.48
N LEU A 76 -5.25 -38.35 15.37
CA LEU A 76 -3.85 -38.81 15.36
C LEU A 76 -2.86 -37.71 14.98
N LEU A 77 -3.33 -36.62 14.37
CA LEU A 77 -2.45 -35.55 13.87
C LEU A 77 -1.58 -34.93 14.95
N PRO A 78 -2.07 -34.59 16.16
CA PRO A 78 -1.22 -34.02 17.22
C PRO A 78 -0.02 -34.92 17.55
N THR A 79 -0.24 -36.23 17.60
CA THR A 79 0.82 -37.22 17.90
C THR A 79 1.81 -37.33 16.75
N LEU A 80 1.33 -37.35 15.50
CA LEU A 80 2.16 -37.47 14.31
C LEU A 80 3.04 -36.23 14.10
N LEU A 81 2.49 -35.03 14.35
CA LEU A 81 3.19 -33.76 14.26
C LEU A 81 4.33 -33.65 15.29
N ARG A 82 4.17 -34.23 16.48
CA ARG A 82 5.22 -34.25 17.53
C ARG A 82 6.35 -35.24 17.26
N SER A 83 6.30 -36.00 16.16
CA SER A 83 7.35 -36.94 15.80
C SER A 83 8.67 -36.23 15.48
N LYS A 84 9.79 -36.74 16.02
CA LYS A 84 11.13 -36.24 15.69
C LYS A 84 11.59 -36.62 14.27
N GLY A 85 10.95 -37.62 13.65
CA GLY A 85 11.30 -38.11 12.32
C GLY A 85 10.65 -37.27 11.23
N SER A 86 11.45 -36.71 10.31
CA SER A 86 10.93 -35.94 9.17
C SER A 86 10.00 -36.77 8.29
N ASP A 87 10.21 -38.08 8.22
CA ASP A 87 9.39 -38.97 7.39
C ASP A 87 7.95 -39.10 7.89
N ILE A 88 7.69 -38.78 9.16
CA ILE A 88 6.34 -38.80 9.76
C ILE A 88 5.79 -37.38 9.88
N ALA A 89 6.60 -36.43 10.36
CA ALA A 89 6.19 -35.05 10.56
C ALA A 89 5.85 -34.34 9.25
N CYS A 90 6.64 -34.51 8.18
CA CYS A 90 6.37 -33.87 6.89
C CYS A 90 5.03 -34.36 6.29
N PRO A 91 4.76 -35.66 6.15
CA PRO A 91 3.46 -36.10 5.62
C PRO A 91 2.28 -35.72 6.52
N ALA A 92 2.45 -35.63 7.83
CA ALA A 92 1.40 -35.15 8.74
C ALA A 92 1.03 -33.69 8.45
N ALA A 93 2.03 -32.80 8.31
CA ALA A 93 1.80 -31.42 7.90
C ALA A 93 1.17 -31.34 6.49
N ASP A 94 1.70 -32.10 5.53
CA ASP A 94 1.17 -32.14 4.17
C ASP A 94 -0.30 -32.62 4.10
N ILE A 95 -0.71 -33.51 5.01
CA ILE A 95 -2.11 -33.95 5.15
C ILE A 95 -2.99 -32.83 5.66
N ILE A 96 -2.52 -32.04 6.63
CA ILE A 96 -3.25 -30.86 7.13
C ILE A 96 -3.47 -29.86 6.01
N GLY A 97 -2.42 -29.50 5.27
CA GLY A 97 -2.54 -28.57 4.13
C GLY A 97 -3.52 -29.11 3.08
N ALA A 98 -3.37 -30.37 2.68
CA ALA A 98 -4.27 -30.98 1.71
C ALA A 98 -5.73 -31.02 2.19
N ALA A 99 -5.98 -31.43 3.44
CA ALA A 99 -7.33 -31.47 4.02
C ALA A 99 -7.96 -30.07 4.09
N SER A 100 -7.16 -29.06 4.43
CA SER A 100 -7.57 -27.66 4.50
C SER A 100 -8.06 -27.10 3.16
N LEU A 101 -7.52 -27.59 2.04
CA LEU A 101 -7.92 -27.20 0.69
C LEU A 101 -9.09 -28.03 0.13
N VAL A 102 -9.42 -29.17 0.75
CA VAL A 102 -10.47 -30.08 0.25
C VAL A 102 -11.87 -29.52 0.53
N SER A 103 -12.11 -28.97 1.71
CA SER A 103 -13.38 -28.31 2.04
C SER A 103 -13.24 -27.31 3.19
N PHE A 104 -14.17 -26.36 3.23
CA PHE A 104 -14.30 -25.40 4.34
C PHE A 104 -14.52 -26.12 5.68
N ASP A 105 -15.43 -27.10 5.73
CA ASP A 105 -15.72 -27.88 6.95
C ASP A 105 -14.48 -28.60 7.50
N ALA A 106 -13.65 -29.18 6.63
CA ALA A 106 -12.42 -29.87 7.04
C ALA A 106 -11.39 -28.89 7.63
N ASN A 107 -11.25 -27.72 7.01
CA ASN A 107 -10.40 -26.65 7.50
C ASN A 107 -10.86 -26.18 8.89
N GLU A 108 -12.17 -25.96 9.08
CA GLU A 108 -12.75 -25.54 10.36
C GLU A 108 -12.65 -26.62 11.45
N GLU A 109 -12.82 -27.90 11.10
CA GLU A 109 -12.63 -29.04 12.01
C GLU A 109 -11.17 -29.10 12.52
N ILE A 110 -10.19 -28.95 11.62
CA ILE A 110 -8.76 -28.87 11.98
C ILE A 110 -8.48 -27.65 12.85
N ALA A 111 -9.03 -26.49 12.49
CA ALA A 111 -8.82 -25.25 13.22
C ALA A 111 -9.44 -25.25 14.62
N SER A 112 -10.50 -26.03 14.82
CA SER A 112 -11.12 -26.20 16.13
C SER A 112 -10.27 -27.07 17.08
N ASP A 113 -9.37 -27.91 16.54
CA ASP A 113 -8.45 -28.72 17.33
C ASP A 113 -7.15 -27.97 17.66
N SER A 114 -7.11 -27.40 18.86
CA SER A 114 -5.97 -26.64 19.37
C SER A 114 -4.67 -27.46 19.41
N GLU A 115 -4.73 -28.77 19.69
CA GLU A 115 -3.51 -29.59 19.76
C GLU A 115 -2.90 -29.81 18.38
N THR A 116 -3.74 -29.94 17.35
CA THR A 116 -3.30 -30.05 15.96
C THR A 116 -2.68 -28.74 15.49
N VAL A 117 -3.31 -27.60 15.77
CA VAL A 117 -2.77 -26.27 15.41
C VAL A 117 -1.44 -25.99 16.12
N GLU A 118 -1.35 -26.21 17.42
CA GLU A 118 -0.10 -26.07 18.17
C GLU A 118 0.98 -27.04 17.67
N GLY A 119 0.60 -28.28 17.37
CA GLY A 119 1.47 -29.29 16.79
C GLY A 119 2.07 -28.82 15.45
N LEU A 120 1.25 -28.26 14.57
CA LEU A 120 1.70 -27.72 13.28
C LEU A 120 2.67 -26.56 13.48
N ILE A 121 2.33 -25.62 14.37
CA ILE A 121 3.18 -24.47 14.68
C ILE A 121 4.50 -24.91 15.32
N SER A 122 4.51 -25.98 16.12
CA SER A 122 5.74 -26.50 16.75
C SER A 122 6.78 -26.98 15.72
N LEU A 123 6.34 -27.42 14.54
CA LEU A 123 7.23 -27.84 13.45
C LEU A 123 8.07 -26.69 12.89
N LEU A 124 7.61 -25.44 13.03
CA LEU A 124 8.36 -24.24 12.60
C LEU A 124 9.65 -24.03 13.41
N GLN A 125 9.82 -24.73 14.54
CA GLN A 125 11.05 -24.70 15.34
C GLN A 125 12.08 -25.76 14.90
N SER A 126 11.77 -26.56 13.87
CA SER A 126 12.65 -27.61 13.39
C SER A 126 13.92 -27.05 12.74
N ARG A 127 15.06 -27.70 12.95
CA ARG A 127 16.30 -27.41 12.19
C ARG A 127 16.30 -28.06 10.81
N ASN A 128 15.36 -28.95 10.52
CA ASN A 128 15.28 -29.65 9.25
C ASN A 128 14.50 -28.82 8.23
N ARG A 129 15.19 -28.35 7.19
CA ARG A 129 14.60 -27.52 6.12
C ARG A 129 13.41 -28.17 5.42
N LYS A 130 13.37 -29.50 5.29
CA LYS A 130 12.20 -30.20 4.69
C LYS A 130 10.98 -30.11 5.60
N VAL A 131 11.18 -30.21 6.91
CA VAL A 131 10.10 -30.08 7.90
C VAL A 131 9.60 -28.64 7.93
N LEU A 132 10.49 -27.65 7.90
CA LEU A 132 10.11 -26.24 7.82
C LEU A 132 9.29 -25.94 6.57
N LEU A 133 9.70 -26.45 5.40
CA LEU A 133 8.96 -26.25 4.15
C LEU A 133 7.57 -26.87 4.20
N SER A 134 7.45 -28.16 4.60
CA SER A 134 6.15 -28.82 4.74
C SER A 134 5.24 -28.11 5.75
N ALA A 135 5.79 -27.70 6.90
CA ALA A 135 5.03 -26.98 7.92
C ALA A 135 4.54 -25.61 7.40
N CYS A 136 5.40 -24.85 6.73
CA CYS A 136 5.02 -23.54 6.19
C CYS A 136 4.00 -23.65 5.05
N ASN A 137 4.14 -24.63 4.16
CA ASN A 137 3.15 -24.88 3.11
C ASN A 137 1.81 -25.30 3.71
N ALA A 138 1.82 -26.16 4.73
CA ALA A 138 0.60 -26.53 5.45
C ALA A 138 -0.05 -25.32 6.14
N VAL A 139 0.74 -24.41 6.73
CA VAL A 139 0.24 -23.15 7.29
C VAL A 139 -0.42 -22.27 6.21
N LEU A 140 0.20 -22.15 5.03
CA LEU A 140 -0.37 -21.39 3.90
C LEU A 140 -1.70 -21.98 3.43
N ASP A 141 -1.75 -23.29 3.19
CA ASP A 141 -2.95 -24.00 2.77
C ASP A 141 -4.06 -23.91 3.82
N PHE A 142 -3.68 -23.99 5.10
CA PHE A 142 -4.58 -23.86 6.24
C PHE A 142 -5.12 -22.42 6.37
N SER A 143 -4.30 -21.40 6.07
CA SER A 143 -4.66 -19.97 6.13
C SER A 143 -5.62 -19.50 5.03
N THR A 144 -6.24 -20.40 4.27
CA THR A 144 -7.23 -20.06 3.24
C THR A 144 -8.57 -19.61 3.80
N THR A 145 -8.83 -19.85 5.09
CA THR A 145 -10.04 -19.38 5.79
C THR A 145 -9.69 -18.39 6.89
N THR A 146 -10.59 -17.45 7.17
CA THR A 146 -10.42 -16.46 8.25
C THR A 146 -10.41 -17.11 9.64
N PHE A 147 -11.16 -18.20 9.83
CA PHE A 147 -11.17 -18.94 11.10
C PHE A 147 -9.81 -19.58 11.39
N ALA A 148 -9.20 -20.24 10.40
CA ALA A 148 -7.86 -20.81 10.56
C ALA A 148 -6.78 -19.74 10.78
N GLN A 149 -6.84 -18.61 10.05
CA GLN A 149 -5.95 -17.47 10.27
C GLN A 149 -6.02 -16.98 11.72
N ARG A 150 -7.23 -16.80 12.27
CA ARG A 150 -7.45 -16.40 13.67
C ARG A 150 -6.84 -17.40 14.66
N GLN A 151 -6.98 -18.69 14.41
CA GLN A 151 -6.37 -19.72 15.27
C GLN A 151 -4.84 -19.68 15.21
N LEU A 152 -4.25 -19.56 14.02
CA LEU A 152 -2.79 -19.41 13.87
C LEU A 152 -2.26 -18.19 14.63
N LEU A 153 -2.95 -17.05 14.52
CA LEU A 153 -2.61 -15.82 15.23
C LEU A 153 -2.72 -15.98 16.75
N LYS A 154 -3.81 -16.59 17.23
CA LYS A 154 -4.02 -16.90 18.65
C LYS A 154 -2.88 -17.73 19.25
N PHE A 155 -2.35 -18.70 18.50
CA PHE A 155 -1.22 -19.54 18.93
C PHE A 155 0.16 -18.98 18.55
N SER A 156 0.25 -17.68 18.28
CA SER A 156 1.51 -16.95 18.00
C SER A 156 2.31 -17.52 16.82
N ALA A 157 1.63 -18.06 15.80
CA ALA A 157 2.29 -18.56 14.59
C ALA A 157 3.07 -17.44 13.86
N LEU A 158 2.50 -16.24 13.81
CA LEU A 158 3.09 -15.09 13.11
C LEU A 158 4.50 -14.75 13.64
N ASN A 159 4.65 -14.59 14.96
CA ASN A 159 5.95 -14.27 15.57
C ASN A 159 7.00 -15.36 15.27
N LYS A 160 6.59 -16.64 15.27
CA LYS A 160 7.49 -17.76 14.94
C LYS A 160 7.89 -17.75 13.47
N LEU A 161 6.95 -17.50 12.56
CA LEU A 161 7.22 -17.39 11.13
C LEU A 161 8.15 -16.21 10.82
N MET A 162 7.89 -15.03 11.39
CA MET A 162 8.75 -13.86 11.25
C MET A 162 10.17 -14.13 11.74
N PHE A 163 10.30 -14.71 12.93
CA PHE A 163 11.60 -15.05 13.50
C PHE A 163 12.40 -16.02 12.62
N VAL A 164 11.77 -17.11 12.17
CA VAL A 164 12.42 -18.10 11.31
C VAL A 164 12.77 -17.52 9.95
N PHE A 165 11.87 -16.72 9.35
CA PHE A 165 12.13 -16.02 8.10
C PHE A 165 13.41 -15.18 8.19
N LEU A 166 13.53 -14.34 9.23
CA LEU A 166 14.70 -13.48 9.43
C LEU A 166 16.00 -14.27 9.66
N GLN A 167 15.93 -15.53 10.12
CA GLN A 167 17.10 -16.40 10.26
C GLN A 167 17.53 -17.07 8.95
N ILE A 168 16.59 -17.39 8.06
CA ILE A 168 16.87 -18.11 6.81
C ILE A 168 17.08 -17.16 5.62
N PHE A 169 16.47 -15.98 5.67
CA PHE A 169 16.55 -14.98 4.61
C PHE A 169 17.95 -14.38 4.57
N LYS A 170 18.62 -14.50 3.41
CA LYS A 170 20.02 -14.08 3.27
C LYS A 170 20.13 -12.67 2.73
N SER A 171 19.52 -12.42 1.58
CA SER A 171 19.64 -11.15 0.89
C SER A 171 18.68 -11.06 -0.27
N LEU A 172 18.08 -9.89 -0.47
CA LEU A 172 17.29 -9.64 -1.65
C LEU A 172 18.22 -9.48 -2.88
N GLU A 173 18.40 -10.53 -3.69
CA GLU A 173 19.24 -10.44 -4.90
C GLU A 173 18.48 -9.80 -6.07
N TYR A 174 17.30 -10.33 -6.38
CA TYR A 174 16.53 -9.92 -7.54
C TYR A 174 15.03 -10.07 -7.27
N VAL A 175 14.26 -9.07 -7.69
CA VAL A 175 12.79 -9.03 -7.60
C VAL A 175 12.25 -8.79 -9.00
N CYS A 176 11.12 -9.39 -9.34
CA CYS A 176 10.43 -9.12 -10.60
C CYS A 176 8.92 -9.09 -10.44
N LEU A 177 8.23 -8.45 -11.38
CA LEU A 177 6.79 -8.57 -11.53
C LEU A 177 6.41 -9.66 -12.53
N TRP A 178 5.35 -10.39 -12.20
CA TRP A 178 4.76 -11.42 -13.02
C TRP A 178 3.30 -11.07 -13.31
N SER A 179 2.92 -11.12 -14.59
CA SER A 179 1.54 -10.98 -15.04
C SER A 179 1.04 -12.31 -15.58
N GLU A 180 -0.19 -12.68 -15.22
CA GLU A 180 -0.89 -13.83 -15.82
C GLU A 180 -1.91 -13.43 -16.89
N GLY A 181 -2.01 -12.14 -17.24
CA GLY A 181 -2.97 -11.65 -18.21
C GLY A 181 -2.91 -10.13 -18.42
N ASP A 182 -4.09 -9.53 -18.67
CA ASP A 182 -4.25 -8.07 -18.71
C ASP A 182 -4.57 -7.53 -17.30
N GLU A 183 -3.74 -7.95 -16.34
CA GLU A 183 -3.92 -7.66 -14.92
C GLU A 183 -3.48 -6.24 -14.59
N SER A 184 -4.24 -5.57 -13.72
CA SER A 184 -3.86 -4.28 -13.16
C SER A 184 -2.60 -4.41 -12.29
N LEU A 185 -1.86 -3.30 -12.12
CA LEU A 185 -0.63 -3.31 -11.32
C LEU A 185 -0.80 -3.91 -9.90
N PRO A 186 -1.85 -3.56 -9.13
CA PRO A 186 -2.05 -4.14 -7.79
C PRO A 186 -2.17 -5.66 -7.78
N SER A 187 -2.75 -6.24 -8.83
CA SER A 187 -2.93 -7.69 -8.98
C SER A 187 -1.68 -8.45 -9.43
N LEU A 188 -0.67 -7.76 -9.93
CA LEU A 188 0.57 -8.40 -10.39
C LEU A 188 1.26 -9.13 -9.24
N LYS A 189 1.79 -10.31 -9.55
CA LYS A 189 2.48 -11.15 -8.58
C LYS A 189 3.95 -10.79 -8.50
N ILE A 190 4.51 -10.82 -7.29
CA ILE A 190 5.92 -10.55 -7.06
C ILE A 190 6.70 -11.87 -7.18
N GLY A 191 7.75 -11.88 -7.97
CA GLY A 191 8.74 -12.96 -8.01
C GLY A 191 10.02 -12.50 -7.31
N ILE A 192 10.62 -13.37 -6.51
CA ILE A 192 11.90 -13.10 -5.84
C ILE A 192 12.85 -14.24 -6.18
N LYS A 193 14.09 -13.90 -6.54
CA LYS A 193 15.17 -14.86 -6.73
C LYS A 193 15.72 -15.28 -5.37
N GLU A 194 14.98 -16.13 -4.70
CA GLU A 194 15.32 -16.72 -3.40
C GLU A 194 15.03 -18.22 -3.41
N ASP A 195 15.42 -18.94 -2.37
CA ASP A 195 15.01 -20.34 -2.23
C ASP A 195 13.50 -20.49 -1.93
N GLU A 196 12.93 -21.63 -2.33
CA GLU A 196 11.50 -21.95 -2.17
C GLU A 196 11.03 -21.81 -0.71
N LEU A 197 11.91 -22.12 0.25
CA LEU A 197 11.62 -22.04 1.67
C LEU A 197 11.41 -20.59 2.12
N SER A 198 12.33 -19.70 1.78
CA SER A 198 12.28 -18.28 2.16
C SER A 198 11.04 -17.61 1.55
N LEU A 199 10.68 -17.98 0.33
CA LEU A 199 9.47 -17.48 -0.34
C LEU A 199 8.18 -17.96 0.32
N ALA A 200 8.12 -19.24 0.73
CA ALA A 200 6.98 -19.78 1.46
C ALA A 200 6.79 -19.05 2.80
N PHE A 201 7.87 -18.81 3.55
CA PHE A 201 7.83 -18.08 4.81
C PHE A 201 7.42 -16.62 4.61
N LEU A 202 7.98 -15.92 3.62
CA LEU A 202 7.58 -14.56 3.30
C LEU A 202 6.08 -14.48 2.99
N THR A 203 5.58 -15.42 2.18
CA THR A 203 4.16 -15.49 1.82
C THR A 203 3.29 -15.73 3.05
N ALA A 204 3.68 -16.67 3.93
CA ALA A 204 2.92 -16.99 5.14
C ALA A 204 2.85 -15.81 6.10
N VAL A 205 3.96 -15.09 6.28
CA VAL A 205 4.00 -13.90 7.12
C VAL A 205 3.13 -12.79 6.54
N VAL A 206 3.20 -12.51 5.24
CA VAL A 206 2.35 -11.49 4.60
C VAL A 206 0.86 -11.82 4.72
N VAL A 207 0.48 -13.09 4.48
CA VAL A 207 -0.92 -13.53 4.63
C VAL A 207 -1.42 -13.31 6.05
N LEU A 208 -0.63 -13.67 7.06
CA LEU A 208 -1.06 -13.54 8.46
C LEU A 208 -1.06 -12.10 8.97
N ILE A 209 -0.12 -11.26 8.54
CA ILE A 209 -0.14 -9.82 8.88
C ILE A 209 -1.39 -9.17 8.31
N ASN A 210 -1.74 -9.46 7.05
CA ASN A 210 -2.94 -8.90 6.42
C ASN A 210 -4.24 -9.41 7.06
N ALA A 211 -4.18 -10.52 7.79
CA ALA A 211 -5.30 -11.05 8.56
C ALA A 211 -5.38 -10.51 10.00
N CYS A 212 -4.40 -9.75 10.48
CA CYS A 212 -4.37 -9.27 11.87
C CYS A 212 -5.36 -8.14 12.13
N GLU A 213 -5.95 -8.15 13.33
CA GLU A 213 -6.61 -6.99 13.95
C GLU A 213 -5.56 -6.07 14.62
N VAL A 214 -5.94 -4.85 15.00
CA VAL A 214 -4.99 -3.83 15.52
C VAL A 214 -4.25 -4.32 16.76
N GLU A 215 -4.96 -4.97 17.69
CA GLU A 215 -4.41 -5.50 18.94
C GLU A 215 -3.37 -6.60 18.66
N GLN A 216 -3.61 -7.41 17.62
CA GLN A 216 -2.70 -8.47 17.20
C GLN A 216 -1.44 -7.87 16.57
N LEU A 217 -1.58 -6.82 15.76
CA LEU A 217 -0.43 -6.09 15.22
C LEU A 217 0.40 -5.49 16.36
N GLN A 218 -0.24 -4.91 17.38
CA GLN A 218 0.44 -4.29 18.53
C GLN A 218 1.20 -5.32 19.38
N SER A 219 0.77 -6.57 19.36
CA SER A 219 1.43 -7.68 20.07
C SER A 219 2.72 -8.16 19.40
N ILE A 220 3.00 -7.75 18.15
CA ILE A 220 4.21 -8.13 17.43
C ILE A 220 5.42 -7.42 18.08
N PRO A 221 6.49 -8.14 18.46
CA PRO A 221 7.68 -7.49 19.01
C PRO A 221 8.26 -6.44 18.05
N GLN A 222 8.49 -5.23 18.55
CA GLN A 222 8.95 -4.08 17.76
C GLN A 222 10.18 -4.40 16.90
N SER A 223 11.18 -5.08 17.46
CA SER A 223 12.40 -5.46 16.73
C SER A 223 12.13 -6.40 15.54
N LEU A 224 11.12 -7.27 15.66
CA LEU A 224 10.70 -8.16 14.55
C LEU A 224 9.93 -7.37 13.51
N SER A 225 9.00 -6.51 13.94
CA SER A 225 8.23 -5.64 13.05
C SER A 225 9.14 -4.76 12.20
N GLU A 226 10.07 -4.03 12.84
CA GLU A 226 11.02 -3.14 12.15
C GLU A 226 11.94 -3.87 11.18
N ALA A 227 12.48 -5.03 11.58
CA ALA A 227 13.37 -5.82 10.72
C ALA A 227 12.62 -6.33 9.48
N PHE A 228 11.40 -6.82 9.65
CA PHE A 228 10.59 -7.32 8.55
C PHE A 228 10.08 -6.18 7.66
N LEU A 229 9.60 -5.09 8.24
CA LEU A 229 9.14 -3.88 7.52
C LEU A 229 10.25 -3.32 6.62
N ARG A 230 11.51 -3.32 7.08
CA ARG A 230 12.67 -2.91 6.27
C ARG A 230 12.81 -3.76 5.00
N ILE A 231 12.66 -5.08 5.11
CA ILE A 231 12.71 -6.01 3.98
C ILE A 231 11.54 -5.76 3.02
N LEU A 232 10.32 -5.58 3.53
CA LEU A 232 9.15 -5.29 2.70
C LEU A 232 9.29 -3.96 1.95
N LYS A 233 9.78 -2.91 2.61
CA LYS A 233 10.09 -1.61 1.98
C LYS A 233 11.15 -1.77 0.88
N GLU A 234 12.17 -2.58 1.10
CA GLU A 234 13.17 -2.86 0.06
C GLU A 234 12.58 -3.61 -1.15
N ILE A 235 11.72 -4.62 -0.92
CA ILE A 235 10.98 -5.30 -1.98
C ILE A 235 10.12 -4.29 -2.74
N ARG A 236 9.39 -3.43 -2.04
CA ARG A 236 8.52 -2.39 -2.62
C ARG A 236 9.30 -1.44 -3.53
N VAL A 237 10.41 -0.89 -3.06
CA VAL A 237 11.26 0.03 -3.84
C VAL A 237 11.77 -0.63 -5.13
N ARG A 238 12.17 -1.89 -5.06
CA ARG A 238 12.64 -2.64 -6.25
C ARG A 238 11.52 -2.96 -7.23
N VAL A 239 10.33 -3.29 -6.74
CA VAL A 239 9.15 -3.52 -7.56
C VAL A 239 8.74 -2.24 -8.27
N SER A 240 8.59 -1.12 -7.55
CA SER A 240 8.17 0.17 -8.13
C SER A 240 9.16 0.74 -9.14
N GLY A 241 10.43 0.33 -9.10
CA GLY A 241 11.39 0.63 -10.17
C GLY A 241 11.13 -0.08 -11.51
N GLN A 242 10.33 -1.16 -11.52
CA GLN A 242 10.03 -1.97 -12.70
C GLN A 242 8.66 -1.68 -13.33
N GLU A 243 7.76 -1.02 -12.59
CA GLU A 243 6.35 -0.75 -12.95
C GLU A 243 6.16 0.24 -14.10
N VAL A 244 7.27 0.69 -14.68
CA VAL A 244 7.36 1.76 -15.65
C VAL A 244 7.51 1.23 -17.09
N ILE A 245 7.87 -0.04 -17.28
CA ILE A 245 8.06 -0.59 -18.62
C ILE A 245 6.80 -1.36 -19.02
N ARG A 246 5.99 -0.77 -19.90
CA ARG A 246 5.02 -1.50 -20.73
C ARG A 246 5.71 -2.73 -21.31
N GLY A 247 5.42 -3.89 -20.74
CA GLY A 247 6.07 -5.13 -21.13
C GLY A 247 6.64 -5.92 -19.96
N ALA A 248 5.82 -6.24 -18.95
CA ALA A 248 6.00 -7.44 -18.13
C ALA A 248 5.85 -8.72 -19.00
N ARG A 249 6.62 -8.82 -20.09
CA ARG A 249 6.76 -10.01 -20.91
C ARG A 249 8.15 -10.58 -20.67
N LYS A 250 8.12 -11.71 -19.95
CA LYS A 250 9.14 -12.76 -19.85
C LYS A 250 10.44 -12.35 -19.17
N CYS A 251 10.40 -12.25 -17.84
CA CYS A 251 11.57 -12.56 -17.04
C CYS A 251 11.47 -13.98 -16.49
N ASN A 252 11.58 -14.97 -17.39
CA ASN A 252 12.06 -16.29 -16.98
C ASN A 252 12.97 -16.87 -18.07
N LYS A 253 13.83 -16.01 -18.65
CA LYS A 253 14.84 -16.47 -19.63
C LYS A 253 15.91 -17.36 -18.98
N GLU A 254 16.05 -17.35 -17.64
CA GLU A 254 17.12 -18.05 -16.91
C GLU A 254 16.66 -19.12 -15.91
N GLY A 255 15.35 -19.34 -15.72
CA GLY A 255 14.83 -20.51 -14.99
C GLY A 255 15.14 -20.59 -13.49
N ARG A 256 15.52 -19.49 -12.82
CA ARG A 256 15.86 -19.43 -11.38
C ARG A 256 14.96 -18.50 -10.57
N LEU A 257 13.74 -18.24 -11.01
CA LEU A 257 12.78 -17.38 -10.31
C LEU A 257 11.62 -18.22 -9.78
N TYR A 258 11.36 -18.12 -8.48
CA TYR A 258 10.18 -18.70 -7.87
C TYR A 258 9.07 -17.63 -7.85
N LYS A 259 7.91 -18.00 -8.38
CA LYS A 259 6.72 -17.16 -8.37
C LYS A 259 6.14 -17.15 -6.96
N SER A 260 5.98 -15.98 -6.35
CA SER A 260 5.22 -15.87 -5.10
C SER A 260 3.74 -15.69 -5.40
N ASN A 261 2.88 -16.04 -4.45
CA ASN A 261 1.46 -15.73 -4.52
C ASN A 261 1.13 -14.31 -4.02
N ILE A 262 2.15 -13.55 -3.61
CA ILE A 262 2.02 -12.19 -3.05
C ILE A 262 1.77 -11.22 -4.21
N ALA A 263 0.61 -10.57 -4.19
CA ALA A 263 0.31 -9.46 -5.09
C ALA A 263 0.97 -8.16 -4.60
N VAL A 264 1.13 -7.19 -5.50
CA VAL A 264 1.59 -5.84 -5.15
C VAL A 264 0.69 -5.20 -4.08
N SER A 265 -0.62 -5.40 -4.17
CA SER A 265 -1.59 -4.96 -3.16
C SER A 265 -1.37 -5.63 -1.81
N ASN A 266 -1.13 -6.94 -1.78
CA ASN A 266 -0.89 -7.66 -0.53
C ASN A 266 0.38 -7.17 0.17
N LEU A 267 1.44 -6.90 -0.60
CA LEU A 267 2.66 -6.30 -0.06
C LEU A 267 2.40 -4.89 0.49
N ALA A 268 1.68 -4.05 -0.25
CA ALA A 268 1.34 -2.70 0.18
C ALA A 268 0.52 -2.72 1.47
N GLU A 269 -0.54 -3.54 1.55
CA GLU A 269 -1.34 -3.71 2.76
C GLU A 269 -0.49 -4.16 3.95
N CYS A 270 0.45 -5.09 3.74
CA CYS A 270 1.35 -5.58 4.79
C CYS A 270 2.29 -4.47 5.31
N VAL A 271 2.86 -3.68 4.40
CA VAL A 271 3.69 -2.51 4.74
C VAL A 271 2.87 -1.49 5.53
N PHE A 272 1.64 -1.21 5.10
CA PHE A 272 0.74 -0.30 5.80
C PHE A 272 0.47 -0.81 7.23
N ARG A 273 -0.01 -2.06 7.38
CA ARG A 273 -0.38 -2.64 8.67
C ARG A 273 0.78 -2.67 9.68
N LEU A 274 1.99 -3.00 9.23
CA LEU A 274 3.16 -2.95 10.11
C LEU A 274 3.60 -1.52 10.44
N SER A 275 3.31 -0.56 9.57
CA SER A 275 3.63 0.85 9.81
C SER A 275 2.72 1.49 10.85
N ILE A 276 1.52 0.93 11.13
CA ILE A 276 0.61 1.41 12.19
C ILE A 276 1.30 1.42 13.56
N ASN A 277 2.21 0.46 13.81
CA ASN A 277 2.92 0.32 15.08
C ASN A 277 4.39 0.74 14.98
N ALA A 278 4.79 1.37 13.87
CA ALA A 278 6.16 1.83 13.74
C ALA A 278 6.34 3.01 14.71
N SER A 279 7.15 2.80 15.75
CA SER A 279 7.54 3.81 16.75
C SER A 279 8.48 4.88 16.20
N GLN A 280 8.42 5.16 14.89
CA GLN A 280 9.02 6.34 14.32
C GLN A 280 7.91 7.37 14.21
N PRO A 281 7.64 8.19 15.25
CA PRO A 281 6.91 9.42 15.02
C PRO A 281 7.56 10.07 13.79
N THR A 282 6.75 10.52 12.81
CA THR A 282 7.17 11.55 11.86
C THR A 282 8.10 12.47 12.62
N GLY A 283 9.38 12.53 12.24
CA GLY A 283 10.40 13.15 13.09
C GLY A 283 9.93 14.55 13.45
N SER A 284 9.39 14.72 14.66
CA SER A 284 8.56 15.88 14.95
C SER A 284 9.46 17.09 14.86
N LEU A 285 9.16 17.98 13.93
CA LEU A 285 9.87 19.24 13.86
C LEU A 285 9.41 20.05 15.07
N SER A 286 10.35 20.59 15.83
CA SER A 286 9.99 21.49 16.92
C SER A 286 9.20 22.68 16.37
N PHE A 287 8.21 23.14 17.13
CA PHE A 287 7.43 24.35 16.84
C PHE A 287 8.32 25.53 16.40
N GLU A 288 9.47 25.72 17.06
CA GLU A 288 10.43 26.77 16.74
C GLU A 288 10.99 26.68 15.31
N VAL A 289 11.27 25.48 14.80
CA VAL A 289 11.81 25.28 13.45
C VAL A 289 10.76 25.63 12.40
N VAL A 290 9.52 25.21 12.59
CA VAL A 290 8.42 25.49 11.65
C VAL A 290 8.02 26.96 11.71
N GLN A 291 7.92 27.54 12.90
CA GLN A 291 7.64 28.96 13.07
C GLN A 291 8.74 29.83 12.44
N ARG A 292 10.03 29.53 12.70
CA ARG A 292 11.13 30.24 12.01
C ARG A 292 11.11 29.98 10.51
N GLY A 293 10.77 28.77 10.07
CA GLY A 293 10.67 28.42 8.65
C GLY A 293 9.63 29.27 7.90
N LEU A 294 8.45 29.48 8.49
CA LEU A 294 7.38 30.27 7.89
C LEU A 294 7.56 31.78 8.07
N PHE A 295 7.80 32.22 9.32
CA PHE A 295 7.81 33.65 9.69
C PHE A 295 9.20 34.27 9.63
N GLY A 296 10.26 33.48 9.53
CA GLY A 296 11.64 33.93 9.58
C GLY A 296 12.01 34.67 10.85
N ALA A 297 13.07 35.49 10.77
CA ALA A 297 13.40 36.49 11.77
C ALA A 297 12.58 37.78 11.58
N SER A 298 11.36 37.68 11.04
CA SER A 298 10.50 38.86 10.85
C SER A 298 10.11 39.46 12.20
N ASP A 299 9.81 40.76 12.22
CA ASP A 299 9.32 41.45 13.42
C ASP A 299 7.90 40.99 13.83
N THR A 300 7.26 40.11 13.04
CA THR A 300 5.89 39.65 13.27
C THR A 300 5.93 38.33 14.03
N SER A 301 5.53 38.35 15.30
CA SER A 301 5.37 37.13 16.09
C SER A 301 4.20 36.27 15.57
N PHE A 302 4.14 35.01 15.99
CA PHE A 302 2.99 34.16 15.66
C PHE A 302 1.70 34.75 16.23
N GLU A 303 1.77 35.34 17.43
CA GLU A 303 0.66 36.01 18.10
C GLU A 303 0.18 37.24 17.32
N ASP A 304 1.11 38.04 16.78
CA ASP A 304 0.80 39.16 15.90
C ASP A 304 0.16 38.67 14.60
N PHE A 305 0.65 37.55 14.06
CA PHE A 305 0.07 36.93 12.87
C PHE A 305 -1.39 36.52 13.08
N ILE A 306 -1.65 35.77 14.16
CA ILE A 306 -3.00 35.31 14.53
C ILE A 306 -3.93 36.50 14.76
N SER A 307 -3.44 37.57 15.40
CA SER A 307 -4.28 38.72 15.74
C SER A 307 -4.64 39.61 14.56
N ASN A 308 -3.74 39.75 13.57
CA ASN A 308 -3.86 40.76 12.52
C ASN A 308 -4.11 40.22 11.11
N TYR A 309 -3.76 38.96 10.84
CA TYR A 309 -3.75 38.41 9.48
C TYR A 309 -4.58 37.15 9.33
N TRP A 310 -4.57 36.24 10.31
CA TRP A 310 -5.32 34.98 10.26
C TRP A 310 -6.80 35.21 9.94
N GLU A 311 -7.30 34.64 8.85
CA GLU A 311 -8.67 34.81 8.32
C GLU A 311 -9.06 36.25 7.93
N VAL A 312 -8.15 37.23 8.03
CA VAL A 312 -8.43 38.66 7.84
C VAL A 312 -7.82 39.21 6.56
N SER A 313 -6.55 38.93 6.27
CA SER A 313 -5.86 39.59 5.16
C SER A 313 -4.66 38.80 4.65
N PRO A 314 -4.47 38.73 3.32
CA PRO A 314 -3.23 38.27 2.69
C PRO A 314 -1.98 38.97 3.25
N PHE A 315 -0.95 38.18 3.49
CA PHE A 315 0.29 38.62 4.13
C PHE A 315 1.50 37.98 3.46
N LEU A 316 2.45 38.81 3.00
CA LEU A 316 3.69 38.35 2.38
C LEU A 316 4.83 38.40 3.40
N LEU A 317 5.42 37.24 3.65
CA LEU A 317 6.62 37.05 4.46
C LEU A 317 7.81 36.96 3.51
N SER A 318 8.48 38.09 3.29
CA SER A 318 9.68 38.16 2.45
C SER A 318 10.92 37.79 3.26
N LYS A 319 11.83 37.01 2.67
CA LYS A 319 13.15 36.75 3.27
C LYS A 319 14.02 38.02 3.21
N THR A 320 14.03 38.83 4.26
CA THR A 320 14.74 40.12 4.27
C THR A 320 16.24 40.05 4.56
N LYS A 321 16.82 38.88 4.86
CA LYS A 321 18.28 38.61 4.86
C LYS A 321 18.53 37.10 4.92
N ARG A 322 19.69 36.66 4.41
CA ARG A 322 20.24 35.34 4.74
C ARG A 322 20.61 35.36 6.22
N ASP A 323 19.66 34.98 7.06
CA ASP A 323 20.01 34.53 8.40
C ASP A 323 20.80 33.22 8.21
N PRO A 324 22.08 33.17 8.61
CA PRO A 324 22.89 31.95 8.53
C PRO A 324 22.36 30.83 9.42
N ASP A 325 21.51 31.14 10.40
CA ASP A 325 20.90 30.18 11.34
C ASP A 325 19.44 29.81 10.97
N MET A 326 18.90 30.33 9.86
CA MET A 326 17.59 29.92 9.36
C MET A 326 17.65 28.48 8.85
N HIS A 327 17.08 27.58 9.62
CA HIS A 327 16.85 26.20 9.19
C HIS A 327 16.01 26.20 7.91
N ASP A 328 16.55 25.59 6.85
CA ASP A 328 15.81 25.33 5.64
C ASP A 328 14.75 24.26 5.94
N MET A 329 13.54 24.72 6.31
CA MET A 329 12.40 23.86 6.65
C MET A 329 12.12 22.83 5.55
N PHE A 330 12.30 23.22 4.28
CA PHE A 330 12.10 22.35 3.13
C PHE A 330 13.38 21.66 2.65
N GLY A 331 14.52 21.86 3.32
CA GLY A 331 15.83 21.42 2.84
C GLY A 331 15.94 19.92 2.63
N ALA A 332 15.35 19.13 3.53
CA ALA A 332 15.29 17.67 3.39
C ALA A 332 14.48 17.24 2.15
N PHE A 333 13.32 17.88 1.93
CA PHE A 333 12.52 17.65 0.73
C PHE A 333 13.27 18.10 -0.53
N VAL A 334 13.82 19.30 -0.55
CA VAL A 334 14.58 19.85 -1.69
C VAL A 334 15.78 18.97 -2.04
N HIS A 335 16.51 18.46 -1.04
CA HIS A 335 17.62 17.53 -1.25
C HIS A 335 17.16 16.22 -1.90
N SER A 336 15.99 15.70 -1.51
CA SER A 336 15.42 14.47 -2.08
C SER A 336 15.08 14.59 -3.57
N LEU A 337 14.83 15.81 -4.07
CA LEU A 337 14.49 16.06 -5.47
C LEU A 337 15.67 15.89 -6.45
N ASN A 338 16.91 15.72 -5.95
CA ASN A 338 18.12 15.55 -6.76
C ASN A 338 18.23 16.57 -7.92
N TRP A 339 17.83 17.81 -7.66
CA TRP A 339 17.69 18.84 -8.68
C TRP A 339 19.02 19.17 -9.36
N ASN A 340 19.11 18.89 -10.67
CA ASN A 340 20.29 19.15 -11.48
C ASN A 340 20.14 20.37 -12.42
N ARG A 341 19.25 21.32 -12.08
CA ARG A 341 18.88 22.50 -12.89
C ARG A 341 18.10 22.20 -14.18
N SER A 342 17.53 21.00 -14.35
CA SER A 342 16.69 20.64 -15.51
C SER A 342 15.28 20.24 -15.12
N VAL A 343 14.26 20.99 -15.57
CA VAL A 343 12.84 20.74 -15.23
C VAL A 343 12.36 19.32 -15.61
N PRO A 344 12.69 18.75 -16.78
CA PRO A 344 12.37 17.35 -17.08
C PRO A 344 12.91 16.36 -16.04
N SER A 345 14.12 16.58 -15.51
CA SER A 345 14.69 15.71 -14.47
C SER A 345 13.94 15.85 -13.13
N LEU A 346 13.47 17.05 -12.80
CA LEU A 346 12.66 17.31 -11.60
C LEU A 346 11.29 16.66 -11.67
N LEU A 347 10.60 16.80 -12.81
CA LEU A 347 9.34 16.10 -13.04
C LEU A 347 9.52 14.59 -12.90
N SER A 348 10.61 14.06 -13.47
CA SER A 348 10.97 12.67 -13.33
C SER A 348 11.24 12.30 -11.87
N SER A 349 11.97 13.12 -11.11
CA SER A 349 12.28 12.85 -9.70
C SER A 349 11.05 12.95 -8.80
N ILE A 350 10.14 13.89 -9.07
CA ILE A 350 8.93 14.10 -8.26
C ILE A 350 7.93 12.97 -8.52
N LEU A 351 7.69 12.62 -9.79
CA LEU A 351 6.59 11.73 -10.18
C LEU A 351 6.97 10.25 -10.21
N GLN A 352 8.26 9.92 -10.27
CA GLN A 352 8.68 8.52 -10.23
C GLN A 352 8.36 7.89 -8.87
N ARG A 353 7.86 6.64 -8.92
CA ARG A 353 7.60 5.79 -7.75
C ARG A 353 6.51 6.28 -6.80
N LEU A 354 5.77 7.32 -7.17
CA LEU A 354 4.61 7.75 -6.41
C LEU A 354 3.45 6.76 -6.56
N VAL A 355 2.79 6.48 -5.44
CA VAL A 355 1.61 5.60 -5.35
C VAL A 355 0.34 6.41 -5.14
N ALA A 356 -0.83 5.91 -5.51
CA ALA A 356 -2.06 6.63 -5.22
C ALA A 356 -2.28 6.79 -3.70
N CYS A 357 -2.71 7.98 -3.30
CA CYS A 357 -3.13 8.27 -1.93
C CYS A 357 -4.66 8.37 -1.96
N PHE A 358 -5.34 7.37 -1.41
CA PHE A 358 -6.80 7.37 -1.35
C PHE A 358 -7.27 8.29 -0.23
N PRO A 359 -8.27 9.16 -0.48
CA PRO A 359 -8.82 10.00 0.57
C PRO A 359 -9.46 9.10 1.64
N ILE A 360 -9.21 9.44 2.90
CA ILE A 360 -9.87 8.82 4.05
C ILE A 360 -11.05 9.74 4.39
N ALA A 361 -12.23 9.16 4.60
CA ALA A 361 -13.39 9.94 4.98
C ALA A 361 -13.17 10.54 6.38
N SER A 362 -13.58 11.78 6.60
CA SER A 362 -13.36 12.48 7.88
C SER A 362 -14.10 11.84 9.06
N ASP A 363 -15.14 11.05 8.78
CA ASP A 363 -15.91 10.27 9.75
C ASP A 363 -15.39 8.82 9.93
N GLU A 364 -14.33 8.41 9.22
CA GLU A 364 -13.74 7.08 9.39
C GLU A 364 -12.95 6.98 10.70
N GLN A 365 -13.47 6.19 11.63
CA GLN A 365 -12.87 5.97 12.94
C GLN A 365 -11.98 4.72 12.98
N ASN A 366 -12.10 3.81 12.00
CA ASN A 366 -11.33 2.58 11.96
C ASN A 366 -10.56 2.47 10.65
N ILE A 367 -9.25 2.75 10.73
CA ILE A 367 -8.34 2.69 9.58
C ILE A 367 -8.34 1.33 8.86
N LEU A 368 -8.69 0.24 9.54
CA LEU A 368 -8.80 -1.08 8.91
C LEU A 368 -10.04 -1.23 8.01
N ASN A 369 -11.11 -0.47 8.26
CA ASN A 369 -12.27 -0.43 7.36
C ASN A 369 -11.87 0.20 6.03
N PHE A 370 -11.24 1.38 6.07
CA PHE A 370 -10.63 2.00 4.91
C PHE A 370 -9.72 1.01 4.14
N LEU A 371 -8.80 0.32 4.84
CA LEU A 371 -7.94 -0.67 4.19
C LEU A 371 -8.73 -1.76 3.47
N ASN A 372 -9.81 -2.27 4.06
CA ASN A 372 -10.63 -3.28 3.42
C ASN A 372 -11.31 -2.77 2.14
N GLU A 373 -11.69 -1.49 2.09
CA GLU A 373 -12.27 -0.86 0.90
C GLU A 373 -11.24 -0.69 -0.22
N VAL A 374 -10.01 -0.33 0.11
CA VAL A 374 -8.96 -0.04 -0.88
C VAL A 374 -7.98 -1.18 -1.12
N LYS A 375 -8.10 -2.33 -0.42
CA LYS A 375 -7.09 -3.41 -0.40
C LYS A 375 -6.63 -3.83 -1.79
N ASP A 376 -7.54 -4.00 -2.74
CA ASP A 376 -7.23 -4.47 -4.09
C ASP A 376 -6.64 -3.38 -5.00
N ARG A 377 -6.56 -2.15 -4.49
CA ARG A 377 -6.03 -0.95 -5.18
C ARG A 377 -4.79 -0.38 -4.49
N LEU A 378 -4.43 -0.89 -3.31
CA LEU A 378 -3.26 -0.41 -2.57
C LEU A 378 -1.98 -0.57 -3.38
N GLY A 379 -1.16 0.47 -3.34
CA GLY A 379 0.10 0.51 -4.08
C GLY A 379 -0.04 0.64 -5.60
N CYS A 380 -1.22 0.99 -6.13
CA CYS A 380 -1.35 1.41 -7.53
C CYS A 380 -0.61 2.73 -7.80
N PRO A 381 -0.32 3.08 -9.08
CA PRO A 381 0.27 4.36 -9.44
C PRO A 381 -0.69 5.51 -9.15
N ILE A 382 -0.16 6.73 -9.10
CA ILE A 382 -0.96 7.95 -8.94
C ILE A 382 -2.10 8.05 -9.97
N ILE A 383 -3.24 8.56 -9.51
CA ILE A 383 -4.49 8.64 -10.26
C ILE A 383 -4.72 10.08 -10.71
N TYR A 384 -5.02 10.27 -12.00
CA TYR A 384 -5.35 11.58 -12.55
C TYR A 384 -6.63 12.16 -11.92
N GLN A 385 -6.63 13.47 -11.67
CA GLN A 385 -7.66 14.23 -10.94
C GLN A 385 -7.81 13.93 -9.44
N GLN A 386 -7.32 12.79 -8.96
CA GLN A 386 -7.22 12.49 -7.53
C GLN A 386 -5.89 13.00 -6.98
N ASP A 387 -4.78 12.37 -7.40
CA ASP A 387 -3.43 12.66 -6.93
C ASP A 387 -2.74 13.75 -7.76
N ILE A 388 -2.98 13.77 -9.07
CA ILE A 388 -2.27 14.65 -10.01
C ILE A 388 -3.22 15.32 -11.00
N ARG A 389 -3.02 16.61 -11.25
CA ARG A 389 -3.67 17.38 -12.31
C ARG A 389 -2.61 18.00 -13.21
N VAL A 390 -2.87 17.99 -14.52
CA VAL A 390 -2.02 18.68 -15.51
C VAL A 390 -2.92 19.66 -16.25
N VAL A 391 -2.82 20.93 -15.85
CA VAL A 391 -3.84 21.95 -16.11
C VAL A 391 -3.24 23.25 -16.62
N LYS A 392 -3.98 23.94 -17.47
CA LYS A 392 -3.65 25.26 -17.99
C LYS A 392 -4.91 26.11 -18.04
N THR A 393 -4.81 27.38 -17.70
CA THR A 393 -5.91 28.32 -17.87
C THR A 393 -5.86 28.91 -19.27
N GLU A 394 -6.95 28.80 -20.00
CA GLU A 394 -7.08 29.46 -21.29
C GLU A 394 -7.45 30.94 -21.08
N SER A 395 -6.60 31.85 -21.54
CA SER A 395 -6.73 33.28 -21.25
C SER A 395 -8.04 33.92 -21.73
N GLN A 396 -8.64 33.38 -22.79
CA GLN A 396 -9.89 33.92 -23.36
C GLN A 396 -11.13 33.44 -22.60
N LEU A 397 -11.20 32.15 -22.29
CA LEU A 397 -12.35 31.54 -21.62
C LEU A 397 -12.26 31.59 -20.09
N ARG A 398 -11.09 31.97 -19.53
CA ARG A 398 -10.78 31.92 -18.09
C ARG A 398 -11.13 30.56 -17.46
N LYS A 399 -10.95 29.50 -18.24
CA LYS A 399 -11.33 28.13 -17.88
C LYS A 399 -10.11 27.23 -17.83
N GLU A 400 -10.13 26.30 -16.90
CA GLU A 400 -9.12 25.26 -16.76
C GLU A 400 -9.28 24.19 -17.86
N MET A 401 -8.19 23.98 -18.59
CA MET A 401 -8.02 22.94 -19.58
C MET A 401 -7.13 21.84 -19.01
N HIS A 402 -7.60 20.60 -19.06
CA HIS A 402 -6.87 19.43 -18.57
C HIS A 402 -6.16 18.74 -19.74
N TYR A 403 -4.90 18.37 -19.58
CA TYR A 403 -4.10 17.76 -20.66
C TYR A 403 -4.62 16.37 -21.08
N PHE A 404 -4.98 15.54 -20.11
CA PHE A 404 -5.38 14.14 -20.34
C PHE A 404 -6.90 13.95 -20.63
N GLN A 405 -7.59 14.97 -21.15
CA GLN A 405 -9.06 14.95 -21.37
C GLN A 405 -9.54 13.88 -22.38
N SER A 406 -8.67 13.34 -23.23
CA SER A 406 -9.03 12.50 -24.39
C SER A 406 -9.50 11.07 -24.08
N PHE A 407 -9.60 10.66 -22.81
CA PHE A 407 -10.09 9.33 -22.42
C PHE A 407 -11.55 9.30 -21.93
N HIS A 408 -12.28 10.42 -22.00
CA HIS A 408 -13.57 10.59 -21.30
C HIS A 408 -14.84 10.44 -22.16
N SER A 409 -14.78 9.77 -23.31
CA SER A 409 -15.99 9.36 -24.06
C SER A 409 -16.37 7.91 -23.75
N GLY A 410 -17.05 7.68 -22.62
CA GLY A 410 -17.59 6.36 -22.25
C GLY A 410 -18.46 6.39 -21.00
N CYS A 411 -19.54 5.59 -20.99
CA CYS A 411 -20.58 5.56 -19.94
C CYS A 411 -20.13 4.94 -18.59
N ILE A 412 -18.87 4.52 -18.46
CA ILE A 412 -18.27 4.02 -17.21
C ILE A 412 -16.87 4.64 -17.11
N LYS A 413 -16.66 5.48 -16.10
CA LYS A 413 -15.42 6.25 -15.91
C LYS A 413 -14.42 5.44 -15.08
N GLU A 414 -13.58 4.66 -15.74
CA GLU A 414 -12.42 4.08 -15.05
C GLU A 414 -11.40 5.18 -14.70
N PRO A 415 -10.80 5.16 -13.50
CA PRO A 415 -9.77 6.12 -13.13
C PRO A 415 -8.52 5.94 -14.01
N LEU A 416 -7.94 7.06 -14.45
CA LEU A 416 -6.70 7.05 -15.22
C LEU A 416 -5.49 6.93 -14.28
N TYR A 417 -4.96 5.72 -14.15
CA TYR A 417 -3.70 5.44 -13.47
C TYR A 417 -2.52 5.87 -14.34
N PHE A 418 -1.61 6.68 -13.80
CA PHE A 418 -0.45 7.16 -14.56
C PHE A 418 0.55 6.02 -14.82
N THR A 419 0.77 5.74 -16.09
CA THR A 419 1.89 4.91 -16.53
C THR A 419 3.16 5.75 -16.67
N PHE A 420 4.30 5.11 -16.89
CA PHE A 420 5.52 5.85 -17.23
C PHE A 420 5.38 6.73 -18.46
N ASP A 421 4.70 6.24 -19.50
CA ASP A 421 4.47 7.02 -20.70
C ASP A 421 3.68 8.30 -20.38
N ASP A 422 2.76 8.23 -19.41
CA ASP A 422 1.99 9.40 -18.97
C ASP A 422 2.82 10.37 -18.12
N VAL A 423 3.74 9.85 -17.29
CA VAL A 423 4.75 10.67 -16.62
C VAL A 423 5.65 11.40 -17.63
N LEU A 424 6.05 10.73 -18.71
CA LEU A 424 6.82 11.38 -19.80
C LEU A 424 5.98 12.45 -20.53
N LYS A 425 4.69 12.18 -20.77
CA LYS A 425 3.76 13.17 -21.36
C LYS A 425 3.60 14.41 -20.48
N CYS A 426 3.76 14.32 -19.15
CA CYS A 426 3.78 15.50 -18.29
C CYS A 426 4.92 16.46 -18.66
N GLY A 427 6.08 15.94 -19.07
CA GLY A 427 7.19 16.76 -19.57
C GLY A 427 6.88 17.45 -20.91
N GLN A 428 6.04 16.85 -21.75
CA GLN A 428 5.55 17.47 -22.98
C GLN A 428 4.51 18.55 -22.67
N ALA A 429 3.51 18.22 -21.84
CA ALA A 429 2.50 19.15 -21.37
C ALA A 429 3.12 20.40 -20.72
N TYR A 430 4.16 20.22 -19.90
CA TYR A 430 4.90 21.33 -19.30
C TYR A 430 5.49 22.27 -20.36
N LYS A 431 6.06 21.74 -21.45
CA LYS A 431 6.58 22.57 -22.55
C LYS A 431 5.47 23.32 -23.31
N GLU A 432 4.25 22.80 -23.29
CA GLU A 432 3.05 23.40 -23.89
C GLU A 432 2.37 24.44 -22.99
N GLY A 433 2.94 24.70 -21.80
CA GLY A 433 2.46 25.70 -20.86
C GLY A 433 1.49 25.15 -19.80
N TYR A 434 1.42 23.83 -19.61
CA TYR A 434 0.61 23.24 -18.55
C TYR A 434 1.36 23.21 -17.21
N THR A 435 0.65 23.53 -16.14
CA THR A 435 1.08 23.31 -14.77
C THR A 435 0.86 21.85 -14.38
N VAL A 436 1.86 21.26 -13.73
CA VAL A 436 1.73 19.97 -13.05
C VAL A 436 1.44 20.26 -11.57
N ALA A 437 0.27 19.84 -11.10
CA ALA A 437 -0.18 19.98 -9.72
C ALA A 437 -0.30 18.59 -9.08
N LEU A 438 0.52 18.33 -8.07
CA LEU A 438 0.55 17.09 -7.31
C LEU A 438 -0.04 17.34 -5.92
N ARG A 439 -0.97 16.49 -5.49
CA ARG A 439 -1.65 16.57 -4.20
C ARG A 439 -1.06 15.59 -3.19
N GLY A 440 -1.23 15.93 -1.92
CA GLY A 440 -0.95 15.02 -0.81
C GLY A 440 0.54 14.72 -0.65
N LEU A 441 1.41 15.72 -0.69
CA LEU A 441 2.86 15.51 -0.53
C LEU A 441 3.23 15.05 0.88
N GLU A 442 2.43 15.41 1.87
CA GLU A 442 2.52 14.94 3.25
C GLU A 442 2.39 13.42 3.35
N PHE A 443 1.66 12.79 2.42
CA PHE A 443 1.55 11.33 2.30
C PHE A 443 2.71 10.68 1.54
N ARG A 444 3.66 11.47 1.03
CA ARG A 444 4.69 11.03 0.07
C ARG A 444 6.09 11.29 0.55
N TYR A 445 6.29 12.29 1.41
CA TYR A 445 7.59 12.71 1.92
C TYR A 445 7.51 12.90 3.43
N GLN A 446 8.29 12.13 4.18
CA GLN A 446 8.34 12.20 5.65
C GLN A 446 8.65 13.61 6.18
N SER A 447 9.53 14.35 5.47
CA SER A 447 9.87 15.73 5.84
C SER A 447 8.69 16.70 5.67
N ILE A 448 7.85 16.49 4.66
CA ILE A 448 6.63 17.29 4.47
C ILE A 448 5.55 16.88 5.47
N ALA A 449 5.45 15.58 5.78
CA ALA A 449 4.56 15.07 6.82
C ALA A 449 4.84 15.74 8.17
N ALA A 450 6.10 15.77 8.59
CA ALA A 450 6.49 16.41 9.85
C ALA A 450 6.15 17.91 9.90
N ILE A 451 6.27 18.63 8.77
CA ILE A 451 5.87 20.04 8.68
C ILE A 451 4.34 20.17 8.84
N ALA A 452 3.58 19.36 8.10
CA ALA A 452 2.12 19.36 8.13
C ALA A 452 1.58 19.04 9.54
N ASP A 453 2.07 17.98 10.18
CA ASP A 453 1.69 17.58 11.54
C ASP A 453 1.98 18.70 12.55
N THR A 454 3.18 19.29 12.45
CA THR A 454 3.56 20.38 13.35
C THR A 454 2.63 21.58 13.15
N LEU A 455 2.34 21.97 11.92
CA LEU A 455 1.43 23.07 11.61
C LEU A 455 0.00 22.81 12.09
N ALA A 456 -0.52 21.60 11.90
CA ALA A 456 -1.83 21.22 12.42
C ALA A 456 -1.90 21.46 13.94
N LEU A 457 -0.86 21.02 14.67
CA LEU A 457 -0.72 21.28 16.10
C LEU A 457 -0.59 22.78 16.43
N MET A 458 0.18 23.56 15.65
CA MET A 458 0.37 25.00 15.90
C MET A 458 -0.94 25.79 15.82
N PHE A 459 -1.78 25.45 14.85
CA PHE A 459 -3.04 26.13 14.57
C PHE A 459 -4.24 25.49 15.27
N GLY A 460 -4.04 24.42 16.03
CA GLY A 460 -5.11 23.67 16.69
C GLY A 460 -6.14 23.10 15.70
N GLN A 461 -5.68 22.68 14.53
CA GLN A 461 -6.51 22.13 13.45
C GLN A 461 -6.27 20.63 13.27
N PRO A 462 -7.25 19.87 12.73
CA PRO A 462 -7.15 18.42 12.62
C PRO A 462 -6.09 17.98 11.61
N SER A 463 -5.86 18.76 10.55
CA SER A 463 -4.98 18.37 9.45
C SER A 463 -4.36 19.59 8.75
N VAL A 464 -3.25 19.35 8.06
CA VAL A 464 -2.69 20.26 7.06
C VAL A 464 -2.35 19.46 5.81
N GLY A 465 -2.94 19.85 4.68
CA GLY A 465 -2.61 19.27 3.37
C GLY A 465 -1.40 19.95 2.73
N ALA A 466 -0.66 19.25 1.88
CA ALA A 466 0.46 19.82 1.13
C ALA A 466 0.36 19.53 -0.38
N ASN A 467 0.26 20.57 -1.18
CA ASN A 467 0.12 20.47 -2.64
C ASN A 467 1.31 21.14 -3.36
N LEU A 468 1.88 20.47 -4.35
CA LEU A 468 3.02 20.97 -5.12
C LEU A 468 2.60 21.41 -6.53
N TYR A 469 3.05 22.58 -6.94
CA TYR A 469 2.72 23.16 -8.25
C TYR A 469 3.98 23.55 -9.00
N LEU A 470 4.19 22.92 -10.15
CA LEU A 470 5.25 23.27 -11.10
C LEU A 470 4.64 23.92 -12.34
N THR A 471 4.88 25.22 -12.50
CA THR A 471 4.30 26.04 -13.57
C THR A 471 5.39 26.54 -14.51
N PRO A 472 5.27 26.31 -15.84
CA PRO A 472 6.23 26.77 -16.84
C PRO A 472 6.22 28.30 -17.02
N PRO A 473 7.26 28.85 -17.65
CA PRO A 473 7.31 30.27 -17.98
C PRO A 473 6.13 30.73 -18.85
N ASN A 474 5.70 31.98 -18.65
CA ASN A 474 4.63 32.66 -19.37
C ASN A 474 3.29 31.90 -19.39
N SER A 475 2.92 31.31 -18.25
CA SER A 475 1.73 30.47 -18.15
C SER A 475 0.98 30.64 -16.83
N GLN A 476 -0.29 30.25 -16.86
CA GLN A 476 -1.19 30.17 -15.71
C GLN A 476 -1.79 28.76 -15.68
N GLY A 477 -1.73 28.12 -14.52
CA GLY A 477 -2.27 26.78 -14.30
C GLY A 477 -3.77 26.82 -14.01
N LEU A 478 -4.12 27.35 -12.84
CA LEU A 478 -5.49 27.41 -12.32
C LEU A 478 -6.16 28.74 -12.66
N ALA A 479 -7.47 28.68 -12.90
CA ALA A 479 -8.27 29.88 -13.11
C ALA A 479 -8.42 30.66 -11.80
N CYS A 480 -8.95 31.88 -11.83
CA CYS A 480 -9.23 32.61 -10.58
C CYS A 480 -10.25 31.82 -9.74
N HIS A 481 -9.88 31.51 -8.50
CA HIS A 481 -10.68 30.73 -7.55
C HIS A 481 -10.43 31.20 -6.12
N PHE A 482 -11.28 30.80 -5.18
CA PHE A 482 -11.00 30.90 -3.75
C PHE A 482 -11.08 29.50 -3.13
N ASP A 483 -10.34 29.30 -2.05
CA ASP A 483 -10.34 28.06 -1.28
C ASP A 483 -11.26 28.16 -0.06
N ASP A 484 -11.72 27.01 0.43
CA ASP A 484 -12.45 26.84 1.69
C ASP A 484 -11.53 26.70 2.92
N HIS A 485 -10.23 26.72 2.70
CA HIS A 485 -9.17 26.56 3.70
C HIS A 485 -8.14 27.69 3.59
N CYS A 486 -7.38 27.92 4.66
CA CYS A 486 -6.32 28.93 4.65
C CYS A 486 -5.05 28.32 4.07
N VAL A 487 -4.29 29.09 3.29
CA VAL A 487 -3.09 28.55 2.62
C VAL A 487 -1.83 29.36 2.90
N PHE A 488 -0.72 28.65 3.10
CA PHE A 488 0.63 29.20 3.04
C PHE A 488 1.30 28.73 1.74
N VAL A 489 1.47 29.65 0.79
CA VAL A 489 2.18 29.42 -0.47
C VAL A 489 3.67 29.66 -0.23
N CYS A 490 4.45 28.57 -0.20
CA CYS A 490 5.89 28.58 0.00
C CYS A 490 6.62 28.44 -1.34
N GLN A 491 7.31 29.48 -1.78
CA GLN A 491 8.02 29.47 -3.07
C GLN A 491 9.35 28.72 -2.95
N ILE A 492 9.45 27.54 -3.55
CA ILE A 492 10.63 26.67 -3.44
C ILE A 492 11.68 27.02 -4.50
N PHE A 493 11.28 27.08 -5.78
CA PHE A 493 12.15 27.45 -6.89
C PHE A 493 11.52 28.46 -7.83
N GLY A 494 12.34 29.32 -8.42
CA GLY A 494 11.92 30.34 -9.37
C GLY A 494 11.00 31.41 -8.75
N SER A 495 10.06 31.91 -9.53
CA SER A 495 9.23 33.06 -9.12
C SER A 495 7.82 33.02 -9.71
N LYS A 496 6.85 33.59 -8.98
CA LYS A 496 5.45 33.65 -9.43
C LYS A 496 4.78 34.96 -9.01
N GLN A 497 3.99 35.54 -9.91
CA GLN A 497 3.16 36.70 -9.61
C GLN A 497 1.77 36.23 -9.19
N TRP A 498 1.34 36.65 -8.02
CA TRP A 498 0.05 36.36 -7.43
C TRP A 498 -0.82 37.60 -7.43
N THR A 499 -2.06 37.45 -7.85
CA THR A 499 -3.09 38.48 -7.74
C THR A 499 -4.14 37.99 -6.77
N ILE A 500 -4.37 38.73 -5.69
CA ILE A 500 -5.38 38.42 -4.68
C ILE A 500 -6.46 39.49 -4.72
N PHE A 501 -7.71 39.06 -4.79
CA PHE A 501 -8.88 39.91 -4.77
C PHE A 501 -9.52 39.91 -3.38
N SER A 502 -10.22 40.99 -3.06
CA SER A 502 -11.04 41.04 -1.85
C SER A 502 -12.20 40.04 -1.97
N PRO A 503 -12.56 39.34 -0.89
CA PRO A 503 -13.61 38.33 -0.93
C PRO A 503 -14.96 38.98 -1.27
N PRO A 504 -15.83 38.29 -2.01
CA PRO A 504 -17.14 38.82 -2.40
C PRO A 504 -18.10 38.97 -1.22
N SER A 505 -17.84 38.28 -0.11
CA SER A 505 -18.62 38.28 1.12
C SER A 505 -17.70 38.33 2.35
N GLN A 506 -18.22 38.83 3.46
CA GLN A 506 -17.56 38.71 4.77
C GLN A 506 -17.71 37.31 5.37
N LEU A 507 -18.66 36.51 4.88
CA LEU A 507 -18.81 35.12 5.29
C LEU A 507 -17.73 34.28 4.61
N LEU A 508 -16.82 33.75 5.41
CA LEU A 508 -15.75 32.88 4.94
C LEU A 508 -16.30 31.48 4.62
N PRO A 509 -15.91 30.89 3.47
CA PRO A 509 -16.34 29.55 3.10
C PRO A 509 -15.81 28.51 4.09
N ARG A 510 -16.56 27.42 4.26
CA ARG A 510 -16.16 26.26 5.04
C ARG A 510 -16.13 25.02 4.17
N LEU A 511 -15.37 24.03 4.63
CA LEU A 511 -15.34 22.71 4.03
C LEU A 511 -16.79 22.18 3.93
N TYR A 512 -17.16 21.68 2.74
CA TYR A 512 -18.51 21.22 2.36
C TYR A 512 -19.59 22.29 2.13
N ASP A 513 -19.26 23.59 2.16
CA ASP A 513 -20.21 24.62 1.76
C ASP A 513 -20.52 24.52 0.26
N SER A 514 -21.80 24.55 -0.11
CA SER A 514 -22.28 24.49 -1.51
C SER A 514 -21.95 25.74 -2.34
N LEU A 515 -21.14 26.67 -1.80
CA LEU A 515 -20.82 27.97 -2.40
C LEU A 515 -19.65 27.90 -3.41
N LEU A 516 -18.95 26.77 -3.49
CA LEU A 516 -17.89 26.48 -4.47
C LEU A 516 -18.46 26.24 -5.87
N GLY A 517 -18.94 27.30 -6.54
CA GLY A 517 -19.44 27.17 -7.91
C GLY A 517 -20.01 28.44 -8.58
N SER A 518 -20.05 29.59 -7.91
CA SER A 518 -20.48 30.84 -8.55
C SER A 518 -19.35 31.45 -9.39
N ASP A 519 -19.67 31.95 -10.60
CA ASP A 519 -18.77 32.79 -11.38
C ASP A 519 -18.24 33.96 -10.53
N ILE A 520 -16.94 33.96 -10.23
CA ILE A 520 -16.32 34.96 -9.36
C ILE A 520 -16.12 36.24 -10.16
N ASP A 521 -17.04 37.19 -10.06
CA ASP A 521 -16.88 38.53 -10.63
C ASP A 521 -15.89 39.36 -9.82
N CYS A 522 -14.61 39.21 -10.13
CA CYS A 522 -13.52 39.98 -9.50
C CYS A 522 -13.40 41.42 -10.04
N THR A 523 -14.22 41.86 -11.01
CA THR A 523 -14.02 43.15 -11.70
C THR A 523 -14.16 44.36 -10.80
N LYS A 524 -14.89 44.24 -9.69
CA LYS A 524 -15.14 45.30 -8.70
C LYS A 524 -14.40 45.08 -7.37
N ALA A 525 -13.68 43.98 -7.21
CA ALA A 525 -13.00 43.64 -5.97
C ALA A 525 -11.67 44.41 -5.85
N GLY A 526 -11.31 44.81 -4.63
CA GLY A 526 -9.99 45.37 -4.36
C GLY A 526 -8.90 44.35 -4.70
N ARG A 527 -7.88 44.77 -5.46
CA ARG A 527 -6.83 43.90 -6.01
C ARG A 527 -5.49 44.20 -5.37
N ARG A 528 -4.79 43.16 -4.91
CA ARG A 528 -3.40 43.24 -4.44
C ARG A 528 -2.53 42.29 -5.25
N GLU A 529 -1.36 42.74 -5.66
CA GLU A 529 -0.38 41.91 -6.35
C GLU A 529 0.80 41.62 -5.44
N PHE A 530 1.26 40.37 -5.45
CA PHE A 530 2.43 39.91 -4.72
C PHE A 530 3.37 39.20 -5.69
N PHE A 531 4.66 39.49 -5.62
CA PHE A 531 5.68 38.81 -6.43
C PHE A 531 6.53 37.95 -5.51
N LEU A 532 6.40 36.62 -5.64
CA LEU A 532 7.09 35.65 -4.80
C LEU A 532 8.38 35.20 -5.47
N ARG A 533 9.47 35.20 -4.69
CA ARG A 533 10.80 34.68 -5.05
C ARG A 533 11.14 33.49 -4.15
N GLU A 534 12.17 32.74 -4.52
CA GLU A 534 12.63 31.57 -3.73
C GLU A 534 12.80 31.92 -2.25
N GLY A 535 12.08 31.19 -1.40
CA GLY A 535 12.07 31.35 0.06
C GLY A 535 11.03 32.32 0.61
N ASP A 536 10.28 33.04 -0.22
CA ASP A 536 9.14 33.83 0.24
C ASP A 536 7.94 32.94 0.57
N VAL A 537 7.13 33.38 1.55
CA VAL A 537 5.87 32.74 1.92
C VAL A 537 4.73 33.74 1.81
N LEU A 538 3.67 33.37 1.09
CA LEU A 538 2.43 34.16 1.02
C LEU A 538 1.32 33.43 1.75
N TYR A 539 0.78 34.06 2.78
CA TYR A 539 -0.45 33.64 3.42
C TYR A 539 -1.66 34.19 2.64
N ILE A 540 -2.62 33.32 2.33
CA ILE A 540 -3.91 33.69 1.74
C ILE A 540 -5.02 33.10 2.63
N PRO A 541 -5.89 33.95 3.22
CA PRO A 541 -7.01 33.45 3.98
C PRO A 541 -8.05 32.77 3.08
N ARG A 542 -8.79 31.81 3.65
CA ARG A 542 -9.92 31.17 2.96
C ARG A 542 -10.91 32.21 2.43
N GLY A 543 -11.54 31.94 1.29
CA GLY A 543 -12.52 32.83 0.66
C GLY A 543 -11.95 34.01 -0.13
N PHE A 544 -10.64 34.26 -0.11
CA PHE A 544 -10.01 35.30 -0.92
C PHE A 544 -9.76 34.78 -2.34
N PRO A 545 -10.43 35.33 -3.38
CA PRO A 545 -10.18 34.91 -4.75
C PRO A 545 -8.77 35.26 -5.17
N HIS A 546 -8.12 34.35 -5.88
CA HIS A 546 -6.74 34.51 -6.27
C HIS A 546 -6.42 33.81 -7.59
N GLU A 547 -5.40 34.32 -8.26
CA GLU A 547 -4.82 33.74 -9.45
C GLU A 547 -3.31 33.95 -9.48
N ALA A 548 -2.59 33.06 -10.17
CA ALA A 548 -1.13 33.07 -10.18
C ALA A 548 -0.56 32.85 -11.59
N TYR A 549 0.31 33.75 -12.02
CA TYR A 549 0.97 33.74 -13.33
C TYR A 549 2.49 33.67 -13.17
N THR A 550 3.12 32.76 -13.90
CA THR A 550 4.60 32.66 -13.94
C THR A 550 5.13 33.53 -15.07
N SER A 551 5.71 34.68 -14.75
CA SER A 551 6.25 35.63 -15.74
C SER A 551 7.74 35.38 -16.01
N SER A 552 8.15 35.41 -17.29
CA SER A 552 9.56 35.44 -17.68
C SER A 552 10.20 36.84 -17.69
N ALA A 553 9.41 37.89 -17.47
CA ALA A 553 9.82 39.27 -17.76
C ALA A 553 10.69 39.92 -16.66
N VAL A 554 10.98 39.22 -15.56
CA VAL A 554 11.81 39.76 -14.48
C VAL A 554 13.28 39.48 -14.79
N SER A 555 14.05 40.56 -14.96
CA SER A 555 15.46 40.61 -15.32
C SER A 555 16.42 40.14 -14.21
N ASP A 556 16.07 39.08 -13.51
CA ASP A 556 17.00 38.36 -12.63
C ASP A 556 17.40 37.04 -13.31
N ASP A 557 18.54 36.47 -12.92
CA ASP A 557 19.04 35.15 -13.37
C ASP A 557 18.11 33.96 -12.97
N SER A 558 16.83 34.22 -12.72
CA SER A 558 15.83 33.24 -12.34
C SER A 558 15.53 32.30 -13.50
N PRO A 559 15.26 31.01 -13.24
CA PRO A 559 15.13 29.99 -14.27
C PRO A 559 13.82 30.09 -15.09
N GLY A 560 13.05 31.18 -14.93
CA GLY A 560 11.83 31.49 -15.68
C GLY A 560 10.59 30.66 -15.32
N PHE A 561 10.73 29.61 -14.51
CA PHE A 561 9.63 28.76 -14.04
C PHE A 561 9.25 29.06 -12.58
N SER A 562 8.21 28.41 -12.07
CA SER A 562 7.86 28.42 -10.64
C SER A 562 7.63 27.00 -10.12
N LEU A 563 8.24 26.67 -8.98
CA LEU A 563 7.85 25.55 -8.11
C LEU A 563 7.47 26.11 -6.75
N HIS A 564 6.22 25.89 -6.31
CA HIS A 564 5.81 26.22 -4.95
C HIS A 564 5.08 25.05 -4.29
N LEU A 565 5.17 25.02 -2.97
CA LEU A 565 4.38 24.14 -2.11
C LEU A 565 3.30 24.98 -1.44
N THR A 566 2.05 24.53 -1.50
CA THR A 566 0.93 25.13 -0.77
C THR A 566 0.61 24.25 0.43
N LEU A 567 0.75 24.82 1.63
CA LEU A 567 0.33 24.18 2.88
C LEU A 567 -1.07 24.68 3.22
N SER A 568 -2.04 23.78 3.19
CA SER A 568 -3.47 24.03 3.32
C SER A 568 -3.92 23.69 4.74
N ILE A 569 -4.27 24.70 5.54
CA ILE A 569 -4.79 24.51 6.89
C ILE A 569 -6.31 24.40 6.82
N GLU A 570 -6.81 23.20 7.05
CA GLU A 570 -8.24 22.92 7.12
C GLU A 570 -8.81 23.53 8.41
N VAL A 571 -9.72 24.50 8.27
CA VAL A 571 -10.31 25.20 9.41
C VAL A 571 -11.68 24.61 9.70
N GLU A 572 -11.73 23.70 10.67
CA GLU A 572 -12.98 23.14 11.15
C GLU A 572 -13.75 24.13 12.05
N PRO A 573 -15.09 24.00 12.15
CA PRO A 573 -15.85 24.76 13.12
C PRO A 573 -15.30 24.48 14.53
N PRO A 574 -15.17 25.48 15.41
CA PRO A 574 -14.95 25.18 16.82
C PRO A 574 -16.06 24.26 17.29
N PHE A 575 -15.71 23.11 17.89
CA PHE A 575 -16.66 22.14 18.42
C PHE A 575 -17.73 22.86 19.25
N GLU A 576 -19.00 22.77 18.84
CA GLU A 576 -20.11 23.08 19.74
C GLU A 576 -20.08 22.03 20.84
N TYR A 577 -19.67 22.46 22.04
CA TYR A 577 -19.48 21.62 23.23
C TYR A 577 -20.82 20.98 23.65
N SER A 578 -21.21 19.88 22.99
CA SER A 578 -22.30 19.00 23.41
C SER A 578 -21.73 17.64 23.77
N SER A 579 -21.07 17.62 24.94
CA SER A 579 -20.89 16.48 25.85
C SER A 579 -20.97 15.08 25.22
N THR A 580 -19.97 14.68 24.44
CA THR A 580 -19.45 13.29 24.43
C THR A 580 -18.13 13.18 23.66
N CYS A 581 -17.18 12.51 24.29
CA CYS A 581 -15.98 11.87 23.76
C CYS A 581 -14.65 12.65 23.74
N VAL A 582 -13.70 11.97 24.40
CA VAL A 582 -12.27 12.20 24.55
C VAL A 582 -11.60 11.82 23.22
N HIS A 583 -10.98 12.76 22.52
CA HIS A 583 -10.06 12.45 21.41
C HIS A 583 -8.62 12.69 21.88
N SER A 584 -7.76 11.69 21.69
CA SER A 584 -6.30 11.84 21.78
C SER A 584 -5.77 12.36 20.44
N PRO A 585 -4.79 13.29 20.42
CA PRO A 585 -4.16 13.82 19.20
C PRO A 585 -3.33 12.81 18.38
N GLU A 586 -3.32 11.53 18.76
CA GLU A 586 -2.40 10.52 18.20
C GLU A 586 -2.88 9.94 16.86
N GLU A 587 -4.18 10.04 16.54
CA GLU A 587 -4.78 9.34 15.38
C GLU A 587 -4.55 10.05 14.03
N GLY A 588 -4.39 11.38 14.01
CA GLY A 588 -4.08 12.14 12.78
C GLY A 588 -2.68 11.86 12.24
N GLY A 589 -1.68 11.76 13.13
CA GLY A 589 -0.29 11.43 12.77
C GLY A 589 -0.14 10.01 12.22
N LEU A 590 -0.94 9.07 12.71
CA LEU A 590 -0.97 7.68 12.23
C LEU A 590 -1.29 7.60 10.73
N CYS A 591 -2.25 8.39 10.22
CA CYS A 591 -2.62 8.36 8.79
C CYS A 591 -1.50 8.82 7.85
N LEU A 592 -0.71 9.83 8.24
CA LEU A 592 0.41 10.32 7.43
C LEU A 592 1.55 9.31 7.33
N GLU A 593 1.93 8.70 8.45
CA GLU A 593 3.02 7.70 8.51
C GLU A 593 2.77 6.49 7.61
N LEU A 594 1.50 6.09 7.51
CA LEU A 594 1.08 4.90 6.79
C LEU A 594 1.25 5.04 5.27
N VAL A 595 0.98 6.21 4.72
CA VAL A 595 1.08 6.44 3.27
C VAL A 595 2.52 6.76 2.83
N VAL A 596 3.30 7.44 3.69
CA VAL A 596 4.74 7.67 3.46
C VAL A 596 5.48 6.33 3.38
N GLY A 597 5.15 5.38 4.26
CA GLY A 597 5.70 4.02 4.24
C GLY A 597 5.46 3.26 2.92
N LEU A 598 4.33 3.51 2.24
CA LEU A 598 3.99 2.91 0.94
C LEU A 598 4.77 3.52 -0.24
N SER A 599 5.10 4.80 -0.14
CA SER A 599 5.87 5.54 -1.16
C SER A 599 7.36 5.18 -1.14
N GLY A 600 7.86 4.62 -0.03
CA GLY A 600 9.24 4.16 0.11
C GLY A 600 10.28 5.29 0.05
N LEU A 601 9.85 6.53 0.28
CA LEU A 601 10.64 7.76 0.26
C LEU A 601 10.92 8.27 1.68
#